data_AF-A0A9P1AKG0-F1
#
_entry.id   AF-A0A9P1AKG0-F1
#
_cell.length_a   1.000
_cell.length_b   1.000
_cell.length_c   1.000
_cell.angle_alpha   90.00
_cell.angle_beta   90.00
_cell.angle_gamma   90.00
#
_symmetry.space_group_name_H-M   'P 1'
#
loop_
_entity.id
_entity.type
_entity.pdbx_description
1 polymer ?
#
loop_
_entity_poly.entity_id
_entity_poly.type
_entity_poly.pdbx_seq_one_letter_code
_entity_poly.pdbx_strand_id
1 'polypeptide(L)'
;MALILVMGIPAAGKSTFRREIQNSAPHLVATTSFDDFRCENSLETARRTRKSFESHVEHALSATDRPIWLIEDIFYLQSMRRPFERIARRRAFQFGIVYLKVPFEEAIRRNSLRKVGKMREETIRKVSERMEPPAVAVVVPESGIGLAELLRRLKIRMPHKVPEVRRAKDLETVQELPSTPSVLESLDVLTRRIVSDIMQNSSLDGRKLSTARRMLLKNTGPSSSFLPDSVDVLKHALLDIYNKL
;
A
#
# COMPACT_ATOMS: atom_id res chain seq x y z
N MET A 1 -12.31 8.12 1.81
CA MET A 1 -11.25 8.06 2.84
C MET A 1 -9.91 8.50 2.25
N ALA A 2 -8.93 8.77 3.10
CA ALA A 2 -7.57 9.14 2.75
C ALA A 2 -6.56 8.23 3.43
N LEU A 3 -5.57 7.74 2.68
CA LEU A 3 -4.45 6.94 3.16
C LEU A 3 -3.16 7.74 3.07
N ILE A 4 -2.52 8.01 4.20
CA ILE A 4 -1.35 8.89 4.28
C ILE A 4 -0.19 8.10 4.89
N LEU A 5 0.92 8.03 4.18
CA LEU A 5 2.15 7.45 4.71
C LEU A 5 2.95 8.52 5.45
N VAL A 6 3.40 8.21 6.66
CA VAL A 6 4.35 9.02 7.43
C VAL A 6 5.70 8.34 7.36
N MET A 7 6.66 8.98 6.68
CA MET A 7 7.99 8.42 6.41
C MET A 7 9.12 9.32 6.90
N GLY A 8 10.30 8.73 7.01
CA GLY A 8 11.51 9.42 7.48
C GLY A 8 12.46 8.46 8.19
N ILE A 9 13.71 8.89 8.33
CA ILE A 9 14.74 8.11 9.02
C ILE A 9 14.35 7.86 10.49
N PRO A 10 14.96 6.86 11.15
CA PRO A 10 14.91 6.75 12.60
C PRO A 10 15.14 8.07 13.31
N ALA A 11 14.45 8.29 14.43
CA ALA A 11 14.56 9.53 15.21
C ALA A 11 14.17 10.84 14.49
N ALA A 12 13.61 10.78 13.28
CA ALA A 12 13.09 11.95 12.58
C ALA A 12 11.84 12.61 13.23
N GLY A 13 11.22 11.98 14.23
CA GLY A 13 10.03 12.50 14.93
C GLY A 13 8.69 11.94 14.44
N LYS A 14 8.70 10.90 13.60
CA LYS A 14 7.47 10.32 12.99
C LYS A 14 6.38 9.97 14.01
N SER A 15 6.74 9.26 15.08
CA SER A 15 5.79 8.84 16.11
C SER A 15 5.27 10.00 16.95
N THR A 16 6.05 11.06 17.11
CA THR A 16 5.58 12.30 17.74
C THR A 16 4.56 12.98 16.84
N PHE A 17 4.90 13.18 15.56
CA PHE A 17 4.01 13.77 14.57
C PHE A 17 2.69 12.98 14.42
N ARG A 18 2.77 11.65 14.29
CA ARG A 18 1.58 10.78 14.19
C ARG A 18 0.64 10.97 15.39
N ARG A 19 1.18 10.98 16.61
CA ARG A 19 0.40 11.18 17.84
C ARG A 19 -0.20 12.58 17.92
N GLU A 20 0.57 13.60 17.55
CA GLU A 20 0.07 14.98 17.54
C GLU A 20 -1.13 15.14 16.61
N ILE A 21 -1.03 14.63 15.37
CA ILE A 21 -2.14 14.65 14.42
C ILE A 21 -3.34 13.83 14.94
N GLN A 22 -3.11 12.62 15.45
CA GLN A 22 -4.16 11.77 16.01
C GLN A 22 -4.89 12.44 17.18
N ASN A 23 -4.15 13.06 18.10
CA ASN A 23 -4.71 13.70 19.29
C ASN A 23 -5.47 14.99 18.94
N SER A 24 -5.08 15.69 17.87
CA SER A 24 -5.79 16.89 17.41
C SER A 24 -7.17 16.59 16.82
N ALA A 25 -7.40 15.37 16.32
CA ALA A 25 -8.64 14.98 15.66
C ALA A 25 -8.93 13.47 15.80
N PRO A 26 -9.15 12.96 17.02
CA PRO A 26 -9.19 11.52 17.29
C PRO A 26 -10.35 10.79 16.60
N HIS A 27 -11.43 11.51 16.32
CA HIS A 27 -12.61 10.99 15.60
C HIS A 27 -12.40 10.93 14.09
N LEU A 28 -11.46 11.70 13.54
CA LEU A 28 -11.22 11.77 12.09
C LEU A 28 -10.05 10.91 11.64
N VAL A 29 -9.07 10.74 12.53
CA VAL A 29 -7.80 10.09 12.22
C VAL A 29 -7.77 8.73 12.90
N ALA A 30 -7.43 7.69 12.16
CA ALA A 30 -6.94 6.43 12.70
C ALA A 30 -5.47 6.25 12.29
N THR A 31 -4.70 5.54 13.09
CA THR A 31 -3.29 5.33 12.79
C THR A 31 -2.85 3.92 13.10
N THR A 32 -1.81 3.47 12.39
CA THR A 32 -1.04 2.27 12.74
C THR A 32 0.44 2.52 12.44
N SER A 33 1.33 1.72 13.01
CA SER A 33 2.72 1.68 12.60
C SER A 33 3.23 0.26 12.47
N PHE A 34 4.29 0.10 11.67
CA PHE A 34 4.92 -1.20 11.53
C PHE A 34 5.53 -1.70 12.85
N ASP A 35 6.04 -0.79 13.69
CA ASP A 35 6.62 -1.15 14.98
C ASP A 35 5.53 -1.61 15.96
N ASP A 36 4.36 -0.95 16.00
CA ASP A 36 3.21 -1.39 16.81
C ASP A 36 2.77 -2.81 16.39
N PHE A 37 2.60 -3.02 15.07
CA PHE A 37 2.23 -4.32 14.53
C PHE A 37 3.26 -5.41 14.87
N ARG A 38 4.56 -5.09 14.80
CA ARG A 38 5.64 -6.04 15.09
C ARG A 38 5.73 -6.43 16.55
N CYS A 39 5.45 -5.51 17.48
CA CYS A 39 5.42 -5.81 18.90
C CYS A 39 4.35 -6.85 19.23
N GLU A 40 3.21 -6.79 18.55
CA GLU A 40 2.08 -7.71 18.76
C GLU A 40 2.22 -9.01 17.94
N ASN A 41 2.97 -8.98 16.84
CA ASN A 41 3.05 -10.06 15.87
C ASN A 41 4.51 -10.45 15.58
N SER A 42 5.07 -11.34 16.40
CA SER A 42 6.39 -11.92 16.15
C SER A 42 6.29 -13.05 15.12
N LEU A 43 6.62 -12.76 13.86
CA LEU A 43 6.65 -13.73 12.76
C LEU A 43 8.08 -14.06 12.35
N GLU A 44 8.30 -15.29 11.88
CA GLU A 44 9.63 -15.88 11.62
C GLU A 44 10.52 -15.10 10.64
N THR A 45 9.96 -14.38 9.66
CA THR A 45 10.77 -13.68 8.64
C THR A 45 10.26 -12.28 8.35
N ALA A 46 11.20 -11.33 8.17
CA ALA A 46 10.89 -9.93 7.89
C ALA A 46 9.98 -9.73 6.66
N ARG A 47 10.12 -10.57 5.63
CA ARG A 47 9.27 -10.53 4.44
C ARG A 47 7.83 -10.94 4.76
N ARG A 48 7.63 -12.02 5.52
CA ARG A 48 6.29 -12.45 5.96
C ARG A 48 5.66 -11.38 6.85
N THR A 49 6.41 -10.84 7.81
CA THR A 49 5.94 -9.75 8.68
C THR A 49 5.47 -8.53 7.89
N ARG A 50 6.24 -8.12 6.87
CA ARG A 50 5.85 -7.00 5.99
C ARG A 50 4.56 -7.29 5.22
N LYS A 51 4.43 -8.51 4.68
CA LYS A 51 3.21 -8.89 3.96
C LYS A 51 2.00 -8.97 4.88
N SER A 52 2.17 -9.50 6.09
CA SER A 52 1.12 -9.52 7.11
C SER A 52 0.73 -8.12 7.56
N PHE A 53 1.69 -7.19 7.66
CA PHE A 53 1.39 -5.79 7.96
C PHE A 53 0.53 -5.13 6.86
N GLU A 54 0.84 -5.37 5.58
CA GLU A 54 -0.01 -4.92 4.47
C GLU A 54 -1.44 -5.46 4.61
N SER A 55 -1.60 -6.75 4.89
CA SER A 55 -2.90 -7.37 5.10
C SER A 55 -3.61 -6.80 6.32
N HIS A 56 -2.92 -6.62 7.44
CA HIS A 56 -3.46 -6.02 8.66
C HIS A 56 -4.02 -4.62 8.40
N VAL A 57 -3.25 -3.77 7.72
CA VAL A 57 -3.68 -2.44 7.27
C VAL A 57 -4.94 -2.53 6.42
N GLU A 58 -4.97 -3.44 5.44
CA GLU A 58 -6.11 -3.58 4.54
C GLU A 58 -7.40 -4.03 5.26
N HIS A 59 -7.29 -4.89 6.28
CA HIS A 59 -8.42 -5.29 7.13
C HIS A 59 -8.87 -4.12 8.03
N ALA A 60 -7.93 -3.45 8.68
CA ALA A 60 -8.24 -2.34 9.58
C ALA A 60 -8.87 -1.15 8.85
N LEU A 61 -8.49 -0.90 7.59
CA LEU A 61 -9.14 0.08 6.71
C LEU A 61 -10.61 -0.25 6.39
N SER A 62 -11.00 -1.53 6.44
CA SER A 62 -12.40 -1.94 6.25
C SER A 62 -13.22 -1.84 7.54
N ALA A 63 -12.57 -1.82 8.71
CA ALA A 63 -13.22 -1.87 10.02
C ALA A 63 -13.34 -0.49 10.70
N THR A 64 -12.96 0.58 10.01
CA THR A 64 -12.87 1.92 10.58
C THR A 64 -13.73 2.92 9.83
N ASP A 65 -14.52 3.69 10.57
CA ASP A 65 -15.31 4.80 10.02
C ASP A 65 -14.50 6.10 9.92
N ARG A 66 -13.23 6.09 10.37
CA ARG A 66 -12.40 7.29 10.41
C ARG A 66 -11.93 7.63 8.99
N PRO A 67 -12.23 8.84 8.48
CA PRO A 67 -11.98 9.20 7.09
C PRO A 67 -10.49 9.31 6.72
N ILE A 68 -9.60 9.43 7.70
CA ILE A 68 -8.15 9.61 7.48
C ILE A 68 -7.39 8.50 8.18
N TRP A 69 -6.44 7.91 7.46
CA TRP A 69 -5.58 6.84 7.97
C TRP A 69 -4.11 7.21 7.82
N LEU A 70 -3.39 7.30 8.95
CA LEU A 70 -1.94 7.48 8.97
C LEU A 70 -1.23 6.14 9.19
N ILE A 71 -0.34 5.79 8.27
CA ILE A 71 0.53 4.62 8.41
C ILE A 71 1.95 5.12 8.62
N GLU A 72 2.52 4.80 9.78
CA GLU A 72 3.91 5.14 10.09
C GLU A 72 4.86 3.96 9.86
N ASP A 73 5.94 4.23 9.14
CA ASP A 73 7.13 3.37 9.08
C ASP A 73 8.30 4.24 8.61
N ILE A 74 9.49 3.66 8.52
CA ILE A 74 10.65 4.30 7.91
C ILE A 74 10.40 4.60 6.42
N PHE A 75 9.78 3.64 5.70
CA PHE A 75 9.45 3.72 4.26
C PHE A 75 10.57 4.26 3.37
N TYR A 76 11.83 3.89 3.65
CA TYR A 76 12.99 4.45 2.96
C TYR A 76 13.13 3.98 1.51
N LEU A 77 12.57 2.82 1.14
CA LEU A 77 12.55 2.34 -0.24
C LEU A 77 11.17 2.56 -0.88
N GLN A 78 11.15 2.86 -2.18
CA GLN A 78 9.93 2.96 -2.96
C GLN A 78 9.11 1.66 -2.91
N SER A 79 9.78 0.51 -2.91
CA SER A 79 9.16 -0.81 -2.80
C SER A 79 8.34 -0.99 -1.51
N MET A 80 8.66 -0.26 -0.44
CA MET A 80 7.90 -0.28 0.82
C MET A 80 6.63 0.56 0.76
N ARG A 81 6.58 1.57 -0.12
CA ARG A 81 5.45 2.50 -0.27
C ARG A 81 4.41 2.02 -1.28
N ARG A 82 4.87 1.41 -2.39
CA ARG A 82 4.04 0.90 -3.49
C ARG A 82 2.88 -0.01 -3.06
N PRO A 83 2.99 -0.89 -2.04
CA PRO A 83 1.86 -1.69 -1.58
C PRO A 83 0.69 -0.84 -1.10
N PHE A 84 0.96 0.22 -0.32
CA PHE A 84 -0.06 1.10 0.24
C PHE A 84 -0.68 2.02 -0.80
N GLU A 85 0.13 2.52 -1.74
CA GLU A 85 -0.38 3.25 -2.90
C GLU A 85 -1.34 2.37 -3.73
N ARG A 86 -0.98 1.09 -3.94
CA ARG A 86 -1.88 0.13 -4.61
C ARG A 86 -3.15 -0.12 -3.81
N ILE A 87 -3.08 -0.25 -2.48
CA ILE A 87 -4.27 -0.37 -1.62
C ILE A 87 -5.17 0.85 -1.79
N ALA A 88 -4.62 2.06 -1.67
CA ALA A 88 -5.37 3.30 -1.83
C ALA A 88 -6.05 3.38 -3.20
N ARG A 89 -5.30 3.10 -4.27
CA ARG A 89 -5.84 3.11 -5.64
C ARG A 89 -6.96 2.09 -5.84
N ARG A 90 -6.78 0.85 -5.38
CA ARG A 90 -7.81 -0.20 -5.49
C ARG A 90 -9.10 0.17 -4.77
N ARG A 91 -9.01 0.92 -3.67
CA ARG A 91 -10.15 1.35 -2.85
C ARG A 91 -10.65 2.76 -3.18
N ALA A 92 -10.14 3.39 -4.24
CA ALA A 92 -10.42 4.78 -4.61
C ALA A 92 -10.21 5.78 -3.45
N PHE A 93 -9.22 5.52 -2.58
CA PHE A 93 -8.82 6.43 -1.53
C PHE A 93 -7.86 7.49 -2.07
N GLN A 94 -7.96 8.69 -1.51
CA GLN A 94 -6.94 9.71 -1.72
C GLN A 94 -5.63 9.24 -1.05
N PHE A 95 -4.50 9.48 -1.69
CA PHE A 95 -3.21 8.98 -1.22
C PHE A 95 -2.22 10.13 -1.03
N GLY A 96 -1.46 10.10 0.06
CA GLY A 96 -0.48 11.12 0.39
C GLY A 96 0.76 10.55 1.06
N ILE A 97 1.88 11.23 0.90
CA ILE A 97 3.12 10.91 1.62
C ILE A 97 3.59 12.15 2.37
N VAL A 98 3.86 11.96 3.65
CA VAL A 98 4.44 12.94 4.56
C VAL A 98 5.87 12.51 4.85
N TYR A 99 6.83 13.38 4.56
CA TYR A 99 8.24 13.11 4.78
C TYR A 99 8.79 14.02 5.88
N LEU A 100 9.11 13.42 7.02
CA LEU A 100 9.87 14.09 8.08
C LEU A 100 11.35 14.02 7.72
N LYS A 101 11.81 15.05 7.01
CA LYS A 101 13.20 15.19 6.59
C LYS A 101 14.01 15.85 7.71
N VAL A 102 14.98 15.12 8.24
CA VAL A 102 15.88 15.58 9.30
C VAL A 102 17.32 15.24 8.89
N PRO A 103 18.30 16.14 9.13
CA PRO A 103 19.71 15.84 8.91
C PRO A 103 20.16 14.60 9.70
N PHE A 104 21.09 13.82 9.13
CA PHE A 104 21.59 12.60 9.76
C PHE A 104 22.11 12.86 11.19
N GLU A 105 22.89 13.92 11.39
CA GLU A 105 23.47 14.23 12.71
C GLU A 105 22.42 14.58 13.76
N GLU A 106 21.36 15.28 13.35
CA GLU A 106 20.26 15.59 14.25
C GLU A 106 19.47 14.32 14.60
N ALA A 107 19.31 13.38 13.68
CA ALA A 107 18.73 12.08 13.97
C ALA A 107 19.59 11.25 14.93
N ILE A 108 20.92 11.27 14.80
CA ILE A 108 21.84 10.61 15.74
C ILE A 108 21.73 11.25 17.13
N ARG A 109 21.77 12.58 17.22
CA ARG A 109 21.60 13.31 18.47
C ARG A 109 20.26 12.99 19.15
N ARG A 110 19.15 12.97 18.40
CA ARG A 110 17.84 12.57 18.94
C ARG A 110 17.80 11.11 19.37
N ASN A 111 18.45 10.23 18.63
CA ASN A 111 18.48 8.80 18.93
C ASN A 111 19.30 8.50 20.20
N SER A 112 20.40 9.21 20.45
CA SER A 112 21.21 9.02 21.68
C SER A 112 20.43 9.35 22.95
N LEU A 113 19.47 10.27 22.87
CA LEU A 113 18.59 10.69 23.97
C LEU A 113 17.39 9.76 24.23
N ARG A 114 17.09 8.80 23.33
CA ARG A 114 15.93 7.90 23.50
C ARG A 114 16.16 6.91 24.65
N LYS A 115 15.23 6.78 25.58
CA LYS A 115 15.34 5.76 26.65
C LYS A 115 15.02 4.34 26.15
N VAL A 116 14.07 4.22 25.22
CA VAL A 116 13.56 2.96 24.66
C VAL A 116 13.61 3.01 23.15
N GLY A 117 13.87 1.88 22.50
CA GLY A 117 13.89 1.79 21.03
C GLY A 117 15.04 2.57 20.39
N LYS A 118 16.19 2.69 21.09
CA LYS A 118 17.43 3.17 20.47
C LYS A 118 17.81 2.23 19.33
N MET A 119 18.14 2.80 18.17
CA MET A 119 18.74 2.04 17.09
C MET A 119 20.23 2.29 17.01
N ARG A 120 20.97 1.29 16.52
CA ARG A 120 22.41 1.42 16.28
C ARG A 120 22.65 2.49 15.23
N GLU A 121 23.69 3.30 15.41
CA GLU A 121 24.04 4.38 14.49
C GLU A 121 24.22 3.86 13.06
N GLU A 122 24.85 2.70 12.89
CA GLU A 122 25.07 2.10 11.57
C GLU A 122 23.75 1.77 10.87
N THR A 123 22.71 1.42 11.62
CA THR A 123 21.37 1.20 11.05
C THR A 123 20.77 2.51 10.54
N ILE A 124 20.91 3.60 11.31
CA ILE A 124 20.41 4.93 10.91
C ILE A 124 21.17 5.43 9.68
N ARG A 125 22.49 5.26 9.66
CA ARG A 125 23.37 5.60 8.54
C ARG A 125 22.97 4.86 7.27
N LYS A 126 22.85 3.52 7.35
CA LYS A 126 22.40 2.68 6.24
C LYS A 126 21.02 3.09 5.70
N VAL A 127 20.08 3.43 6.57
CA VAL A 127 18.75 3.89 6.16
C VAL A 127 18.82 5.27 5.51
N SER A 128 19.65 6.18 6.03
CA SER A 128 19.85 7.52 5.48
C SER A 128 20.45 7.48 4.08
N GLU A 129 21.51 6.69 3.89
CA GLU A 129 22.20 6.51 2.61
C GLU A 129 21.32 5.84 1.54
N ARG A 130 20.46 4.90 1.95
CA ARG A 130 19.53 4.19 1.06
C ARG A 130 18.18 4.88 0.89
N MET A 131 17.98 6.05 1.49
CA MET A 131 16.70 6.75 1.42
C MET A 131 16.39 7.16 -0.03
N GLU A 132 15.32 6.61 -0.58
CA GLU A 132 14.75 7.00 -1.86
C GLU A 132 13.62 8.01 -1.62
N PRO A 133 13.90 9.32 -1.68
CA PRO A 133 12.88 10.34 -1.44
C PRO A 133 11.73 10.19 -2.44
N PRO A 134 10.47 10.33 -2.00
CA PRO A 134 9.33 10.29 -2.90
C PRO A 134 9.36 11.52 -3.83
N ALA A 135 8.97 11.33 -5.10
CA ALA A 135 8.87 12.42 -6.07
C ALA A 135 7.85 13.48 -5.65
N VAL A 136 6.78 13.06 -4.97
CA VAL A 136 5.73 13.93 -4.42
C VAL A 136 5.51 13.58 -2.96
N ALA A 137 5.83 14.51 -2.07
CA ALA A 137 5.52 14.43 -0.65
C ALA A 137 5.42 15.82 -0.02
N VAL A 138 4.70 15.88 1.10
CA VAL A 138 4.71 17.05 1.97
C VAL A 138 5.84 16.89 2.97
N VAL A 139 6.77 17.83 2.95
CA VAL A 139 7.82 17.94 3.96
C VAL A 139 7.28 18.72 5.15
N VAL A 140 7.42 18.15 6.34
CA VAL A 140 6.96 18.78 7.59
C VAL A 140 8.04 19.75 8.08
N PRO A 141 7.71 21.03 8.35
CA PRO A 141 8.67 21.96 8.95
C PRO A 141 8.94 21.59 10.42
N GLU A 142 10.06 22.05 10.98
CA GLU A 142 10.41 21.76 12.38
C GLU A 142 9.40 22.29 13.39
N SER A 143 8.71 23.39 13.05
CA SER A 143 7.63 23.98 13.85
C SER A 143 6.36 23.11 13.91
N GLY A 144 6.31 21.99 13.17
CA GLY A 144 5.11 21.17 13.03
C GLY A 144 4.11 21.72 12.02
N ILE A 145 3.06 20.94 11.77
CA ILE A 145 1.97 21.27 10.84
C ILE A 145 0.68 20.62 11.36
N GLY A 146 -0.39 21.40 11.46
CA GLY A 146 -1.70 20.87 11.86
C GLY A 146 -2.38 20.07 10.75
N LEU A 147 -3.39 19.28 11.13
CA LEU A 147 -4.10 18.38 10.20
C LEU A 147 -4.69 19.12 8.98
N ALA A 148 -5.35 20.25 9.18
CA ALA A 148 -5.99 20.99 8.08
C ALA A 148 -4.97 21.45 7.02
N GLU A 149 -3.84 22.02 7.46
CA GLU A 149 -2.77 22.46 6.58
C GLU A 149 -2.06 21.28 5.91
N LEU A 150 -1.90 20.17 6.62
CA LEU A 150 -1.37 18.93 6.07
C LEU A 150 -2.23 18.41 4.90
N LEU A 151 -3.54 18.30 5.10
CA LEU A 151 -4.47 17.82 4.07
C LEU A 151 -4.51 18.76 2.87
N ARG A 152 -4.47 20.07 3.10
CA ARG A 152 -4.39 21.08 2.04
C ARG A 152 -3.14 20.89 1.17
N ARG A 153 -1.97 20.73 1.79
CA ARG A 153 -0.71 20.49 1.07
C ARG A 153 -0.69 19.16 0.33
N LEU A 154 -1.31 18.12 0.89
CA LEU A 154 -1.49 16.82 0.25
C LEU A 154 -2.58 16.84 -0.84
N LYS A 155 -3.31 17.95 -1.00
CA LYS A 155 -4.49 18.06 -1.89
C LYS A 155 -5.56 17.01 -1.59
N ILE A 156 -5.67 16.62 -0.32
CA ILE A 156 -6.67 15.66 0.16
C ILE A 156 -7.93 16.44 0.54
N ARG A 157 -9.01 16.20 -0.19
CA ARG A 157 -10.34 16.72 0.11
C ARG A 157 -10.92 15.96 1.28
N MET A 158 -11.37 16.67 2.31
CA MET A 158 -12.20 16.03 3.32
C MET A 158 -13.49 15.55 2.66
N PRO A 159 -13.94 14.32 2.92
CA PRO A 159 -15.28 13.92 2.51
C PRO A 159 -16.28 14.83 3.24
N HIS A 160 -16.89 15.77 2.51
CA HIS A 160 -18.11 16.41 2.96
C HIS A 160 -19.21 15.35 2.86
N LYS A 161 -19.79 15.00 4.01
CA LYS A 161 -20.68 13.85 4.28
C LYS A 161 -19.95 12.54 4.59
N VAL A 162 -20.04 12.16 5.86
CA VAL A 162 -20.15 10.77 6.28
C VAL A 162 -21.32 10.18 5.48
N PRO A 163 -21.15 9.09 4.70
CA PRO A 163 -22.30 8.34 4.25
C PRO A 163 -23.04 7.92 5.51
N GLU A 164 -24.26 8.44 5.71
CA GLU A 164 -25.16 7.83 6.67
C GLU A 164 -25.10 6.33 6.44
N VAL A 165 -24.80 5.61 7.52
CA VAL A 165 -24.90 4.15 7.57
C VAL A 165 -26.19 3.80 6.85
N ARG A 166 -26.09 3.19 5.66
CA ARG A 166 -27.25 2.61 5.00
C ARG A 166 -27.73 1.53 5.94
N ARG A 167 -28.68 1.88 6.81
CA ARG A 167 -29.51 0.92 7.51
C ARG A 167 -30.10 0.05 6.41
N ALA A 168 -29.91 -1.25 6.55
CA ALA A 168 -30.53 -2.24 5.70
C ALA A 168 -32.06 -2.13 5.85
N LYS A 169 -32.69 -1.22 5.08
CA LYS A 169 -34.15 -1.16 4.92
C LYS A 169 -34.69 -0.37 3.74
N ASP A 170 -33.89 0.35 2.95
CA ASP A 170 -34.38 1.00 1.74
C ASP A 170 -33.85 0.29 0.48
N LEU A 171 -34.46 -0.86 0.21
CA LEU A 171 -34.61 -1.37 -1.15
C LEU A 171 -35.71 -0.53 -1.79
N GLU A 172 -35.33 0.43 -2.63
CA GLU A 172 -36.07 0.77 -3.86
C GLU A 172 -35.24 1.71 -4.75
N THR A 173 -34.63 1.10 -5.76
CA THR A 173 -34.59 1.56 -7.16
C THR A 173 -34.04 2.95 -7.49
N VAL A 174 -32.72 3.04 -7.75
CA VAL A 174 -32.19 3.65 -8.98
C VAL A 174 -31.02 2.78 -9.46
N GLN A 175 -31.22 2.07 -10.55
CA GLN A 175 -30.20 1.28 -11.25
C GLN A 175 -29.26 2.22 -12.01
N GLU A 176 -28.02 2.36 -11.56
CA GLU A 176 -26.89 2.53 -12.48
C GLU A 176 -26.21 1.15 -12.60
N LEU A 177 -26.27 0.59 -13.80
CA LEU A 177 -25.69 -0.71 -14.12
C LEU A 177 -24.18 -0.74 -13.80
N PRO A 178 -23.66 -1.80 -13.17
CA PRO A 178 -22.23 -2.03 -13.15
C PRO A 178 -21.76 -2.28 -14.59
N SER A 179 -20.85 -1.45 -15.09
CA SER A 179 -20.18 -1.68 -16.37
C SER A 179 -19.58 -3.08 -16.37
N THR A 180 -19.97 -3.90 -17.34
CA THR A 180 -19.40 -5.22 -17.58
C THR A 180 -17.87 -5.09 -17.65
N PRO A 181 -17.09 -5.90 -16.91
CA PRO A 181 -15.64 -5.86 -17.01
C PRO A 181 -15.25 -6.13 -18.46
N SER A 182 -14.34 -5.32 -18.99
CA SER A 182 -13.86 -5.53 -20.35
C SER A 182 -13.31 -6.96 -20.46
N VAL A 183 -13.46 -7.57 -21.64
CA VAL A 183 -12.98 -8.94 -21.90
C VAL A 183 -11.49 -9.09 -21.49
N LEU A 184 -10.71 -8.03 -21.66
CA LEU A 184 -9.30 -7.95 -21.25
C LEU A 184 -9.09 -7.96 -19.73
N GLU A 185 -9.95 -7.31 -18.95
CA GLU A 185 -9.88 -7.35 -17.48
C GLU A 185 -10.24 -8.73 -16.93
N SER A 186 -11.26 -9.35 -17.49
CA SER A 186 -11.64 -10.73 -17.16
C SER A 186 -10.50 -11.70 -17.48
N LEU A 187 -9.85 -11.54 -18.64
CA LEU A 187 -8.69 -12.34 -19.05
C LEU A 187 -7.45 -12.09 -18.17
N ASP A 188 -7.20 -10.83 -17.76
CA ASP A 188 -6.11 -10.47 -16.85
C ASP A 188 -6.27 -11.13 -15.47
N VAL A 189 -7.51 -11.16 -14.96
CA VAL A 189 -7.85 -11.86 -13.70
C VAL A 189 -7.69 -13.37 -13.83
N LEU A 190 -8.22 -13.99 -14.90
CA LEU A 190 -8.13 -15.42 -15.12
C LEU A 190 -6.67 -15.90 -15.25
N THR A 191 -5.86 -15.22 -16.07
CA THR A 191 -4.44 -15.57 -16.23
C THR A 191 -3.64 -15.45 -14.92
N ARG A 192 -4.00 -14.52 -14.01
CA ARG A 192 -3.35 -14.44 -12.68
C ARG A 192 -3.68 -15.62 -11.80
N ARG A 193 -4.93 -16.11 -11.85
CA ARG A 193 -5.36 -17.29 -11.08
C ARG A 193 -4.59 -18.52 -11.56
N ILE A 194 -4.52 -18.74 -12.88
CA ILE A 194 -3.78 -19.87 -13.46
C ILE A 194 -2.29 -19.83 -13.07
N VAL A 195 -1.62 -18.68 -13.15
CA VAL A 195 -0.21 -18.56 -12.71
C VAL A 195 -0.07 -18.88 -11.23
N SER A 196 -1.01 -18.41 -10.39
CA SER A 196 -0.98 -18.69 -8.95
C SER A 196 -1.14 -20.19 -8.67
N ASP A 197 -2.08 -20.85 -9.36
CA ASP A 197 -2.31 -22.29 -9.22
C ASP A 197 -1.11 -23.11 -9.69
N ILE A 198 -0.47 -22.71 -10.80
CA ILE A 198 0.75 -23.36 -11.29
C ILE A 198 1.89 -23.18 -10.27
N MET A 199 2.08 -21.98 -9.74
CA MET A 199 3.13 -21.71 -8.75
C MET A 199 2.94 -22.45 -7.42
N GLN A 200 1.69 -22.81 -7.07
CA GLN A 200 1.40 -23.59 -5.86
C GLN A 200 1.61 -25.09 -6.06
N ASN A 201 1.41 -25.59 -7.29
CA ASN A 201 1.39 -27.03 -7.59
C ASN A 201 2.60 -27.51 -8.40
N SER A 202 3.58 -26.65 -8.71
CA SER A 202 4.77 -27.01 -9.49
C SER A 202 5.99 -26.17 -9.12
N SER A 203 7.20 -26.71 -9.36
CA SER A 203 8.49 -26.03 -9.13
C SER A 203 8.96 -25.17 -10.32
N LEU A 204 8.03 -24.64 -11.12
CA LEU A 204 8.35 -23.85 -12.32
C LEU A 204 8.91 -22.46 -11.97
N ASP A 205 9.72 -21.90 -12.88
CA ASP A 205 10.34 -20.59 -12.70
C ASP A 205 9.30 -19.47 -12.83
N GLY A 206 9.01 -18.79 -11.70
CA GLY A 206 8.07 -17.68 -11.64
C GLY A 206 8.40 -16.49 -12.55
N ARG A 207 9.68 -16.27 -12.89
CA ARG A 207 10.10 -15.21 -13.83
C ARG A 207 9.74 -15.58 -15.27
N LYS A 208 9.99 -16.84 -15.66
CA LYS A 208 9.58 -17.37 -16.96
C LYS A 208 8.05 -17.38 -17.10
N LEU A 209 7.31 -17.82 -16.07
CA LEU A 209 5.84 -17.77 -16.05
C LEU A 209 5.28 -16.35 -16.20
N SER A 210 5.89 -15.38 -15.50
CA SER A 210 5.49 -13.97 -15.61
C SER A 210 5.73 -13.40 -17.01
N THR A 211 6.79 -13.87 -17.69
CA THR A 211 7.14 -13.49 -19.07
C THR A 211 6.18 -14.13 -20.06
N ALA A 212 5.93 -15.43 -19.94
CA ALA A 212 4.96 -16.17 -20.74
C ALA A 212 3.56 -15.55 -20.67
N ARG A 213 3.09 -15.19 -19.46
CA ARG A 213 1.81 -14.50 -19.26
C ARG A 213 1.74 -13.16 -19.98
N ARG A 214 2.83 -12.38 -19.95
CA ARG A 214 2.87 -11.07 -20.63
C ARG A 214 2.81 -11.24 -22.15
N MET A 215 3.44 -12.27 -22.69
CA MET A 215 3.38 -12.61 -24.11
C MET A 215 1.98 -13.09 -24.51
N LEU A 216 1.35 -13.94 -23.69
CA LEU A 216 -0.02 -14.40 -23.89
C LEU A 216 -1.00 -13.22 -24.00
N LEU A 217 -0.96 -12.29 -23.04
CA LEU A 217 -1.84 -11.11 -23.03
C LEU A 217 -1.59 -10.12 -24.18
N LYS A 218 -0.36 -10.09 -24.73
CA LYS A 218 -0.04 -9.27 -25.92
C LYS A 218 -0.59 -9.89 -27.20
N ASN A 219 -0.64 -11.21 -27.28
CA ASN A 219 -1.13 -11.95 -28.45
C ASN A 219 -2.67 -12.04 -28.50
N THR A 220 -3.36 -11.75 -27.39
CA THR A 220 -4.83 -11.69 -27.28
C THR A 220 -5.39 -10.27 -27.44
N GLY A 221 -4.69 -9.40 -28.17
CA GLY A 221 -5.12 -8.01 -28.42
C GLY A 221 -6.42 -7.90 -29.24
N PRO A 222 -7.02 -6.69 -29.36
CA PRO A 222 -8.37 -6.47 -29.90
C PRO A 222 -8.61 -6.89 -31.37
N SER A 223 -7.57 -7.38 -32.07
CA SER A 223 -7.63 -7.86 -33.46
C SER A 223 -7.39 -9.37 -33.59
N SER A 224 -7.26 -10.11 -32.49
CA SER A 224 -7.08 -11.57 -32.56
C SER A 224 -8.39 -12.31 -32.29
N SER A 225 -8.73 -13.22 -33.20
CA SER A 225 -9.93 -14.09 -33.15
C SER A 225 -9.83 -15.20 -32.10
N PHE A 226 -8.97 -15.02 -31.09
CA PHE A 226 -8.66 -16.05 -30.10
C PHE A 226 -9.22 -15.64 -28.74
N LEU A 227 -10.52 -15.87 -28.57
CA LEU A 227 -11.11 -15.98 -27.24
C LEU A 227 -10.94 -17.43 -26.80
N PRO A 228 -10.15 -17.72 -25.76
CA PRO A 228 -10.00 -19.10 -25.29
C PRO A 228 -11.32 -19.56 -24.66
N ASP A 229 -11.97 -20.53 -25.29
CA ASP A 229 -13.29 -21.05 -24.91
C ASP A 229 -13.29 -21.77 -23.55
N SER A 230 -12.13 -22.00 -22.94
CA SER A 230 -12.02 -22.57 -21.59
C SER A 230 -10.74 -22.15 -20.84
N VAL A 231 -10.78 -22.29 -19.51
CA VAL A 231 -9.64 -22.07 -18.61
C VAL A 231 -8.47 -23.02 -18.95
N ASP A 232 -8.78 -24.25 -19.38
CA ASP A 232 -7.77 -25.24 -19.75
C ASP A 232 -7.01 -24.85 -21.01
N VAL A 233 -7.69 -24.29 -22.03
CA VAL A 233 -7.03 -23.78 -23.24
C VAL A 233 -6.07 -22.63 -22.89
N LEU A 234 -6.47 -21.73 -21.99
CA LEU A 234 -5.61 -20.63 -21.53
C LEU A 234 -4.37 -21.16 -20.77
N LYS A 235 -4.57 -22.20 -19.95
CA LYS A 235 -3.50 -22.85 -19.19
C LYS A 235 -2.51 -23.57 -20.11
N HIS A 236 -2.99 -24.29 -21.12
CA HIS A 236 -2.15 -24.94 -22.13
C HIS A 236 -1.36 -23.91 -22.94
N ALA A 237 -2.01 -22.86 -23.45
CA ALA A 237 -1.33 -21.80 -24.20
C ALA A 237 -0.25 -21.09 -23.37
N LEU A 238 -0.49 -20.88 -22.07
CA LEU A 238 0.49 -20.31 -21.16
C LEU A 238 1.71 -21.24 -20.98
N LEU A 239 1.49 -22.54 -20.80
CA LEU A 239 2.56 -23.53 -20.64
C LEU A 239 3.35 -23.74 -21.94
N ASP A 240 2.70 -23.67 -23.09
CA ASP A 240 3.36 -23.75 -24.40
C ASP A 240 4.30 -22.57 -24.64
N ILE A 241 3.89 -21.35 -24.27
CA ILE A 241 4.78 -20.18 -24.33
C ILE A 241 5.91 -20.34 -23.31
N TYR A 242 5.61 -20.81 -22.10
CA TYR A 242 6.61 -21.03 -21.06
C TYR A 242 7.69 -22.03 -21.49
N ASN A 243 7.32 -23.14 -22.13
CA ASN A 243 8.27 -24.16 -22.60
C ASN A 243 9.15 -23.68 -23.77
N LYS A 244 8.77 -22.59 -24.45
CA LYS A 244 9.54 -21.95 -25.52
C LYS A 244 10.51 -20.87 -25.00
N LEU A 245 10.50 -20.56 -23.69
CA LEU A 245 11.36 -19.60 -23.00
C LEU A 245 12.45 -20.29 -22.17
#